data_AF-A0A3D6CIZ8-F1
#
_entry.id   AF-A0A3D6CIZ8-F1
#
_cell.length_a   1.000
_cell.length_b   1.000
_cell.length_c   1.000
_cell.angle_alpha   90.00
_cell.angle_beta   90.00
_cell.angle_gamma   90.00
#
_symmetry.space_group_name_H-M   'P 1'
#
loop_
_entity.id
_entity.type
_entity.pdbx_description
1 polymer ?
#
loop_
_entity_poly.entity_id
_entity_poly.type
_entity_poly.pdbx_seq_one_letter_code
_entity_poly.pdbx_strand_id
1 'polypeptide(L)' 'GKINALVFRPLVQSGRIFKAEESVTIWITDDANKIPIKMQADLSVGSLRAELQQYQGLVTGFNKR' A
#
# COMPACT_ATOMS: atom_id res chain seq x y z
N GLY A 1 -4.26 15.09 -3.19
CA GLY A 1 -5.70 14.98 -3.50
C GLY A 1 -6.30 13.81 -2.74
N LYS A 2 -7.62 13.67 -2.72
CA LYS A 2 -8.30 12.48 -2.17
C LYS A 2 -8.42 11.43 -3.28
N ILE A 3 -8.28 10.16 -2.91
CA ILE A 3 -8.39 9.01 -3.83
C ILE A 3 -9.11 7.91 -3.05
N ASN A 4 -10.12 7.29 -3.65
CA ASN A 4 -10.77 6.13 -3.06
C ASN A 4 -9.80 4.94 -3.11
N ALA A 5 -9.60 4.28 -1.98
CA ALA A 5 -8.63 3.20 -1.86
C ALA A 5 -9.17 2.06 -1.00
N LEU A 6 -8.87 0.85 -1.44
CA LEU A 6 -9.02 -0.39 -0.69
C LEU A 6 -7.81 -0.56 0.24
N VAL A 7 -8.07 -0.92 1.49
CA VAL A 7 -7.02 -1.12 2.50
C VAL A 7 -6.80 -2.62 2.70
N PHE A 8 -5.58 -3.07 2.45
CA PHE A 8 -5.16 -4.45 2.64
C PHE A 8 -4.21 -4.55 3.83
N ARG A 9 -4.51 -5.51 4.72
CA ARG A 9 -3.64 -5.92 5.82
C ARG A 9 -3.36 -7.41 5.67
N PRO A 10 -2.28 -7.77 4.96
CA PRO A 10 -1.91 -9.16 4.85
C PRO A 10 -1.46 -9.70 6.21
N LEU A 11 -1.80 -10.95 6.49
CA LEU A 11 -1.19 -11.70 7.57
C LEU A 11 0.28 -11.95 7.21
N VAL A 12 1.19 -11.51 8.04
CA VAL A 12 2.63 -11.68 7.88
C VAL A 12 3.16 -12.56 9.00
N GLN A 13 4.08 -13.48 8.70
CA GLN A 13 4.68 -14.28 9.76
C GLN A 13 5.67 -13.43 10.56
N SER A 14 5.52 -13.46 11.89
CA SER A 14 6.50 -12.85 12.79
C SER A 14 7.88 -13.48 12.60
N GLY A 15 8.93 -12.67 12.61
CA GLY A 15 10.29 -13.18 12.39
C GLY A 15 11.34 -12.09 12.53
N ARG A 16 12.52 -12.32 11.95
CA ARG A 16 13.66 -11.38 12.06
C ARG A 16 13.33 -9.96 11.59
N ILE A 17 12.38 -9.81 10.66
CA ILE A 17 12.05 -8.54 10.02
C ILE A 17 10.72 -7.94 10.50
N PHE A 18 9.72 -8.75 10.87
CA PHE A 18 8.38 -8.27 11.24
C PHE A 18 8.08 -8.57 12.72
N LYS A 19 7.62 -7.55 13.45
CA LYS A 19 7.35 -7.62 14.89
C LYS A 19 5.99 -8.25 15.24
N ALA A 20 5.01 -8.16 14.35
CA ALA A 20 3.61 -8.57 14.61
C ALA A 20 2.97 -9.16 13.34
N GLU A 21 1.93 -9.98 13.53
CA GLU A 21 1.28 -10.73 12.43
C GLU A 21 0.48 -9.88 11.44
N GLU A 22 0.35 -8.56 11.67
CA GLU A 22 -0.40 -7.63 10.79
C GLU A 22 0.35 -6.31 10.59
N SER A 23 1.68 -6.35 10.55
CA SER A 23 2.49 -5.13 10.59
C SER A 23 2.55 -4.35 9.27
N VAL A 24 1.93 -4.85 8.20
CA VAL A 24 1.94 -4.22 6.87
C VAL A 24 0.54 -3.74 6.49
N THR A 25 0.45 -2.51 6.01
CA THR A 25 -0.78 -1.96 5.41
C THR A 25 -0.48 -1.41 4.02
N ILE A 26 -1.31 -1.79 3.05
CA ILE A 26 -1.21 -1.36 1.65
C ILE A 26 -2.53 -0.71 1.27
N TRP A 27 -2.46 0.49 0.70
CA TRP A 27 -3.61 1.18 0.11
C TRP A 27 -3.52 1.06 -1.40
N ILE A 28 -4.57 0.51 -2.01
CA ILE A 28 -4.66 0.27 -3.45
C ILE A 28 -5.84 1.06 -3.98
N THR A 29 -5.71 1.71 -5.15
CA THR A 29 -6.83 2.45 -5.76
C THR A 29 -8.06 1.56 -5.93
N ASP A 30 -9.23 2.11 -5.64
CA ASP A 30 -10.50 1.46 -5.96
C ASP A 30 -10.95 1.80 -7.39
N ASP A 31 -10.12 1.40 -8.36
CA ASP A 31 -10.41 1.53 -9.78
C ASP A 31 -9.97 0.27 -10.54
N ALA A 32 -10.15 0.23 -11.86
CA ALA A 32 -9.75 -0.93 -12.66
C ALA A 32 -8.22 -1.13 -12.71
N ASN A 33 -7.43 -0.09 -12.42
CA ASN A 33 -5.98 -0.17 -12.45
C ASN A 33 -5.39 -0.82 -11.18
N LYS A 34 -6.10 -0.76 -10.04
CA LYS A 34 -5.69 -1.37 -8.76
C LYS A 34 -4.23 -1.05 -8.40
N ILE A 35 -3.88 0.23 -8.44
CA ILE A 35 -2.51 0.72 -8.23
C ILE A 35 -2.24 0.89 -6.73
N PRO A 36 -1.15 0.32 -6.18
CA PRO A 36 -0.70 0.65 -4.84
C PRO A 36 -0.30 2.12 -4.75
N ILE A 37 -1.01 2.90 -3.93
CA ILE A 37 -0.75 4.34 -3.75
C ILE A 37 0.05 4.64 -2.49
N LYS A 38 0.02 3.74 -1.51
CA LYS A 38 0.71 3.89 -0.24
C LYS A 38 0.99 2.53 0.38
N MET A 39 2.13 2.41 1.05
CA MET A 39 2.49 1.27 1.89
C MET A 39 3.08 1.75 3.21
N GLN A 40 2.74 1.07 4.28
CA GLN A 40 3.34 1.24 5.60
C GLN A 40 3.65 -0.12 6.18
N ALA A 41 4.82 -0.27 6.78
CA ALA A 41 5.17 -1.49 7.50
C ALA A 41 5.96 -1.17 8.76
N ASP A 42 5.59 -1.81 9.87
CA ASP A 42 6.40 -1.81 11.09
C ASP A 42 7.32 -3.02 11.09
N LEU A 43 8.62 -2.74 11.21
CA LEU A 43 9.71 -3.71 11.12
C LEU A 43 10.42 -3.81 12.47
N SER A 44 11.16 -4.90 12.66
CA SER A 44 11.99 -5.14 13.84
C SER A 44 12.99 -4.01 14.10
N VAL A 45 13.55 -3.44 13.01
CA VAL A 45 14.61 -2.43 13.04
C VAL A 45 14.15 -1.03 12.63
N GLY A 46 12.83 -0.79 12.52
CA GLY A 46 12.30 0.52 12.13
C GLY A 46 10.94 0.43 11.48
N SER A 47 10.67 1.33 10.53
CA SER A 47 9.41 1.37 9.79
C SER A 47 9.67 1.71 8.33
N LEU A 48 8.86 1.15 7.43
CA LEU A 48 8.82 1.51 6.02
C LEU A 48 7.59 2.38 5.74
N ARG A 49 7.79 3.46 4.98
CA ARG A 49 6.71 4.24 4.38
C ARG A 49 7.03 4.50 2.92
N ALA A 50 6.11 4.14 2.04
CA ALA A 50 6.19 4.41 0.61
C ALA A 50 4.90 5.06 0.13
N GLU A 51 5.02 6.02 -0.79
CA GLU A 51 3.92 6.76 -1.40
C GLU A 51 4.14 6.87 -2.90
N LEU A 52 3.06 6.76 -3.68
CA LEU A 52 3.11 6.87 -5.13
C LEU A 52 3.45 8.31 -5.55
N GLN A 53 4.61 8.49 -6.17
CA GLN A 53 5.04 9.78 -6.70
C GLN A 53 4.59 10.00 -8.15
N GLN A 54 4.73 8.98 -9.01
CA GLN A 54 4.38 9.06 -10.43
C GLN A 54 3.88 7.71 -10.94
N TYR A 55 2.99 7.75 -11.93
CA TYR A 55 2.48 6.59 -12.63
C TYR A 55 2.42 6.89 -14.14
N GLN A 56 2.59 5.85 -14.96
CA GLN A 56 2.55 5.94 -16.42
C GLN A 56 1.97 4.63 -16.99
N GLY A 57 1.50 4.65 -18.23
CA GLY A 57 1.06 3.43 -18.94
C GLY A 57 -0.23 2.80 -18.39
N LEU A 58 -1.16 3.60 -17.87
CA LEU A 58 -2.41 3.07 -17.34
C LEU A 58 -3.30 2.51 -18.44
N VAL A 59 -3.92 1.36 -18.17
CA VAL A 59 -4.89 0.72 -19.09
C VAL A 59 -6.19 1.53 -19.13
N THR A 60 -6.58 2.13 -18.01
CA THR A 60 -7.76 2.99 -17.89
C THR A 60 -7.41 4.32 -17.21
N GLY A 61 -8.27 5.34 -17.35
CA GLY A 61 -8.04 6.64 -16.72
C GLY A 61 -7.89 6.55 -15.20
N PHE A 62 -7.01 7.38 -14.62
CA PHE A 62 -6.81 7.41 -13.17
C PHE A 62 -7.93 8.22 -12.51
N ASN A 63 -8.87 7.53 -11.87
CA ASN A 63 -10.02 8.18 -11.23
C ASN A 63 -9.61 8.81 -9.89
N LYS A 64 -9.29 10.12 -9.93
CA LYS A 64 -9.23 10.98 -8.74
C LYS A 64 -10.64 11.57 -8.55
N ARG A 65 -11.37 11.17 -7.52
CA ARG A 65 -12.57 11.92 -7.08
C ARG A 65 -12.17 12.86 -5.95
#